data_AF-A0A6P0SUA7-F1
#
_entry.id   AF-A0A6P0SUA7-F1
#
_cell.length_a   1.000
_cell.length_b   1.000
_cell.length_c   1.000
_cell.angle_alpha   90.00
_cell.angle_beta   90.00
_cell.angle_gamma   90.00
#
_symmetry.space_group_name_H-M   'P 1'
#
loop_
_entity.id
_entity.type
_entity.pdbx_description
1 polymer ?
#
loop_
_entity_poly.entity_id
_entity_poly.type
_entity_poly.pdbx_seq_one_letter_code
_entity_poly.pdbx_strand_id
1 'polypeptide(L)'
;MDPLSLLASLEIPKIVSPLLGSGAAAVGKHIAQSMTKTDLEKALKAALEAVEKWEKQFYIKDHLFYKVGPDGLKGSNNFLGNYFTHPEVLKELTKPLLNQGKPDCDFLVMLFEKQAEDNNIKLNQQASLPDWIETFVNAYFQHTVTYLKFQVAKQDYCQQLAHWFDDVKFAGIAVAGQEVEKSEKLAEIFVMPDVVEEVATARAVELERLAEESGEQPERALLGKTTGRKFLADQLLSQNQSRRVVILGAPGSGKTTLMSYFAVMLAQSKAKVLGLDGDTDWLPILIRIRDWQRYLDKHLDKSLIDYAGLLAEKTMEGKPLPEGFFDHWLSDGRALILLDGLDEVAEDAKRNDVVRRINNFLGQFDRNRAIITSRPVDNQRD
;
A
#
# COMPACT_ATOMS: atom_id res chain seq x y z
N MET A 1 0.67 37.76 -1.33
CA MET A 1 0.55 36.37 -0.85
C MET A 1 -0.05 35.58 -1.98
N ASP A 2 0.53 34.43 -2.29
CA ASP A 2 0.05 33.58 -3.37
C ASP A 2 -1.36 33.03 -3.00
N PRO A 3 -2.43 33.38 -3.73
CA PRO A 3 -3.75 32.78 -3.51
C PRO A 3 -3.72 31.25 -3.66
N LEU A 4 -2.66 30.73 -4.28
CA LEU A 4 -2.39 29.32 -4.51
C LEU A 4 -2.16 28.50 -3.22
N SER A 5 -1.93 29.14 -2.06
CA SER A 5 -1.77 28.43 -0.77
C SER A 5 -3.06 28.23 0.03
N LEU A 6 -4.20 28.77 -0.44
CA LEU A 6 -5.46 28.74 0.31
C LEU A 6 -5.89 27.30 0.62
N LEU A 7 -6.13 26.48 -0.40
CA LEU A 7 -6.58 25.09 -0.23
C LEU A 7 -5.54 24.20 0.47
N ALA A 8 -4.25 24.53 0.38
CA ALA A 8 -3.17 23.78 1.01
C ALA A 8 -3.19 23.85 2.55
N SER A 9 -3.83 24.88 3.11
CA SER A 9 -3.96 25.09 4.56
C SER A 9 -5.30 24.62 5.14
N LEU A 10 -6.18 24.07 4.30
CA LEU A 10 -7.44 23.48 4.73
C LEU A 10 -7.16 22.23 5.58
N GLU A 11 -7.76 22.16 6.76
CA GLU A 11 -7.62 21.01 7.66
C GLU A 11 -8.46 19.82 7.18
N ILE A 12 -8.01 19.15 6.11
CA ILE A 12 -8.65 17.95 5.53
C ILE A 12 -9.02 16.91 6.62
N PRO A 13 -8.19 16.64 7.66
CA PRO A 13 -8.57 15.70 8.72
C PRO A 13 -9.87 16.04 9.46
N LYS A 14 -10.24 17.34 9.57
CA LYS A 14 -11.50 17.77 10.19
C LYS A 14 -12.73 17.49 9.32
N ILE A 15 -12.56 17.40 8.00
CA ILE A 15 -13.62 17.05 7.04
C ILE A 15 -13.79 15.52 7.00
N VAL A 16 -12.68 14.78 7.06
CA VAL A 16 -12.67 13.31 6.94
C VAL A 16 -13.29 12.63 8.17
N SER A 17 -13.00 13.13 9.37
CA SER A 17 -13.48 12.55 10.63
C SER A 17 -15.01 12.38 10.67
N PRO A 18 -15.83 13.40 10.36
CA PRO A 18 -17.28 13.23 10.32
C PRO A 18 -17.78 12.38 9.15
N LEU A 19 -17.11 12.36 8.00
CA LEU A 19 -17.47 11.49 6.86
C LEU A 19 -17.33 9.99 7.19
N LEU A 20 -16.31 9.63 7.96
CA LEU A 20 -16.17 8.26 8.48
C LEU A 20 -17.27 7.91 9.50
N GLY A 21 -17.64 8.89 10.34
CA GLY A 21 -18.69 8.72 11.35
C GLY A 21 -20.10 8.61 10.75
N SER A 22 -20.42 9.38 9.71
CA SER A 22 -21.73 9.36 9.02
C SER A 22 -21.95 8.09 8.20
N GLY A 23 -20.90 7.54 7.58
CA GLY A 23 -20.97 6.28 6.83
C GLY A 23 -21.19 5.05 7.70
N ALA A 24 -20.63 5.03 8.92
CA ALA A 24 -20.71 3.89 9.83
C ALA A 24 -22.12 3.65 10.42
N ALA A 25 -22.99 4.67 10.45
CA ALA A 25 -24.32 4.58 11.07
C ALA A 25 -25.43 4.08 10.10
N ALA A 26 -25.21 4.09 8.79
CA ALA A 26 -26.30 3.98 7.80
C ALA A 26 -26.33 2.68 6.97
N VAL A 27 -25.28 1.85 6.96
CA VAL A 27 -25.23 0.66 6.06
C VAL A 27 -24.67 -0.56 6.77
N GLY A 28 -25.31 -1.71 6.52
CA GLY A 28 -24.94 -3.01 7.05
C GLY A 28 -23.44 -3.31 6.90
N LYS A 29 -22.91 -3.96 7.94
CA LYS A 29 -21.52 -4.29 8.30
C LYS A 29 -20.50 -4.69 7.21
N HIS A 30 -20.84 -4.78 5.92
CA HIS A 30 -19.96 -5.40 4.91
C HIS A 30 -19.44 -4.49 3.79
N ILE A 31 -19.98 -3.28 3.55
CA ILE A 31 -19.52 -2.44 2.42
C ILE A 31 -19.10 -1.03 2.86
N ALA A 32 -19.76 -0.44 3.86
CA ALA A 32 -19.44 0.90 4.39
C ALA A 32 -18.19 0.96 5.29
N GLN A 33 -17.49 -0.16 5.48
CA GLN A 33 -16.22 -0.24 6.22
C GLN A 33 -14.98 -0.23 5.32
N SER A 34 -15.14 -0.04 4.00
CA SER A 34 -14.05 -0.33 3.05
C SER A 34 -13.07 0.83 2.84
N MET A 35 -13.51 2.09 2.92
CA MET A 35 -12.63 3.22 2.64
C MET A 35 -11.88 3.68 3.89
N THR A 36 -10.55 3.75 3.80
CA THR A 36 -9.73 4.20 4.93
C THR A 36 -9.75 5.72 5.06
N LYS A 37 -9.38 6.21 6.25
CA LYS A 37 -9.14 7.65 6.50
C LYS A 37 -8.19 8.24 5.44
N THR A 38 -7.11 7.53 5.16
CA THR A 38 -6.09 7.93 4.18
C THR A 38 -6.66 8.03 2.76
N ASP A 39 -7.52 7.10 2.36
CA ASP A 39 -8.14 7.11 1.02
C ASP A 39 -9.04 8.33 0.84
N LEU A 40 -9.82 8.66 1.87
CA LEU A 40 -10.70 9.83 1.85
C LEU A 40 -9.91 11.15 1.89
N GLU A 41 -8.85 11.22 2.69
CA GLU A 41 -7.93 12.36 2.70
C GLU A 41 -7.34 12.61 1.31
N LYS A 42 -6.90 11.54 0.62
CA LYS A 42 -6.41 11.63 -0.76
C LYS A 42 -7.47 12.08 -1.74
N ALA A 43 -8.69 11.55 -1.65
CA ALA A 43 -9.77 11.93 -2.56
C ALA A 43 -10.15 13.40 -2.41
N LEU A 44 -10.23 13.91 -1.18
CA LEU A 44 -10.46 15.34 -0.91
C LEU A 44 -9.29 16.18 -1.39
N LYS A 45 -8.04 15.77 -1.12
CA LYS A 45 -6.86 16.48 -1.60
C LYS A 45 -6.83 16.58 -3.12
N ALA A 46 -7.07 15.47 -3.82
CA ALA A 46 -7.11 15.44 -5.28
C ALA A 46 -8.24 16.32 -5.84
N ALA A 47 -9.39 16.39 -5.16
CA ALA A 47 -10.47 17.29 -5.53
C ALA A 47 -10.10 18.78 -5.42
N LEU A 48 -9.40 19.14 -4.34
CA LEU A 48 -8.90 20.50 -4.14
C LEU A 48 -7.79 20.86 -5.13
N GLU A 49 -6.87 19.93 -5.42
CA GLU A 49 -5.83 20.10 -6.43
C GLU A 49 -6.42 20.25 -7.85
N ALA A 50 -7.50 19.54 -8.15
CA ALA A 50 -8.22 19.66 -9.42
C ALA A 50 -8.82 21.06 -9.60
N VAL A 51 -9.44 21.60 -8.55
CA VAL A 51 -9.94 22.98 -8.51
C VAL A 51 -8.80 23.97 -8.68
N GLU A 52 -7.70 23.80 -7.95
CA GLU A 52 -6.54 24.70 -8.05
C GLU A 52 -5.96 24.72 -9.48
N LYS A 53 -5.85 23.54 -10.11
CA LYS A 53 -5.40 23.41 -11.50
C LYS A 53 -6.37 24.04 -12.49
N TRP A 54 -7.67 23.97 -12.22
CA TRP A 54 -8.69 24.63 -13.03
C TRP A 54 -8.63 26.15 -12.89
N GLU A 55 -8.52 26.69 -11.67
CA GLU A 55 -8.40 28.14 -11.43
C GLU A 55 -7.15 28.73 -12.09
N LYS A 56 -6.03 28.00 -12.12
CA LYS A 56 -4.77 28.40 -12.78
C LYS A 56 -4.91 28.66 -14.29
N GLN A 57 -6.03 28.30 -14.92
CA GLN A 57 -6.31 28.61 -16.32
C GLN A 57 -6.77 30.06 -16.52
N PHE A 58 -7.12 30.75 -15.44
CA PHE A 58 -7.65 32.12 -15.44
C PHE A 58 -6.66 33.09 -14.78
N TYR A 59 -6.91 34.40 -14.91
CA TYR A 59 -6.12 35.38 -14.18
C TYR A 59 -6.49 35.35 -12.69
N ILE A 60 -5.53 35.63 -11.81
CA ILE A 60 -5.75 35.65 -10.35
C ILE A 60 -6.97 36.49 -9.93
N LYS A 61 -7.20 37.62 -10.61
CA LYS A 61 -8.35 38.51 -10.37
C LYS A 61 -9.72 37.86 -10.65
N ASP A 62 -9.73 36.76 -11.39
CA ASP A 62 -10.91 35.99 -11.80
C ASP A 62 -11.13 34.76 -10.90
N HIS A 63 -10.25 34.50 -9.91
CA HIS A 63 -10.43 33.40 -8.96
C HIS A 63 -11.63 33.66 -8.02
N LEU A 64 -12.25 32.58 -7.52
CA LEU A 64 -13.47 32.64 -6.71
C LEU A 64 -13.28 33.47 -5.41
N PHE A 65 -12.14 33.27 -4.75
CA PHE A 65 -11.82 33.90 -3.46
C PHE A 65 -10.95 35.16 -3.59
N TYR A 66 -10.74 35.71 -4.79
CA TYR A 66 -9.84 36.86 -5.01
C TYR A 66 -10.16 38.08 -4.11
N LYS A 67 -11.44 38.32 -3.81
CA LYS A 67 -11.90 39.45 -2.99
C LYS A 67 -11.93 39.16 -1.49
N VAL A 68 -11.54 37.96 -1.07
CA VAL A 68 -11.55 37.52 0.34
C VAL A 68 -10.15 37.71 0.92
N GLY A 69 -10.05 38.39 2.05
CA GLY A 69 -8.77 38.67 2.71
C GLY A 69 -8.12 37.38 3.26
N PRO A 70 -6.78 37.30 3.34
CA PRO A 70 -6.10 36.15 3.92
C PRO A 70 -6.37 36.03 5.44
N ASP A 71 -7.00 34.90 5.81
CA ASP A 71 -7.02 34.18 7.10
C ASP A 71 -7.24 34.93 8.44
N GLY A 72 -8.47 35.45 8.63
CA GLY A 72 -9.11 35.65 9.94
C GLY A 72 -10.42 34.86 10.06
N LEU A 73 -11.32 35.18 11.01
CA LEU A 73 -12.63 34.50 11.18
C LEU A 73 -13.50 34.48 9.90
N LYS A 74 -13.28 35.40 8.96
CA LYS A 74 -13.97 35.49 7.66
C LYS A 74 -13.06 35.20 6.46
N GLY A 75 -11.95 34.50 6.68
CA GLY A 75 -11.05 34.05 5.62
C GLY A 75 -11.62 32.86 4.84
N SER A 76 -11.12 32.66 3.61
CA SER A 76 -11.53 31.57 2.72
C SER A 76 -11.29 30.19 3.33
N ASN A 77 -10.21 30.00 4.10
CA ASN A 77 -9.89 28.71 4.72
C ASN A 77 -10.88 28.33 5.83
N ASN A 78 -11.20 29.28 6.72
CA ASN A 78 -12.21 29.06 7.76
C ASN A 78 -13.59 28.84 7.13
N PHE A 79 -13.93 29.61 6.09
CA PHE A 79 -15.18 29.43 5.36
C PHE A 79 -15.28 28.04 4.71
N LEU A 80 -14.27 27.61 3.95
CA LEU A 80 -14.24 26.29 3.30
C LEU A 80 -14.25 25.16 4.32
N GLY A 81 -13.53 25.31 5.43
CA GLY A 81 -13.58 24.36 6.55
C GLY A 81 -15.01 24.20 7.08
N ASN A 82 -15.67 25.32 7.40
CA ASN A 82 -17.05 25.31 7.88
C ASN A 82 -18.00 24.72 6.83
N TYR A 83 -17.86 25.08 5.56
CA TYR A 83 -18.68 24.57 4.46
C TYR A 83 -18.56 23.05 4.31
N PHE A 84 -17.35 22.51 4.21
CA PHE A 84 -17.15 21.07 4.04
C PHE A 84 -17.47 20.25 5.30
N THR A 85 -17.55 20.89 6.47
CA THR A 85 -18.06 20.24 7.70
C THR A 85 -19.56 20.44 7.93
N HIS A 86 -20.27 21.15 7.06
CA HIS A 86 -21.71 21.36 7.18
C HIS A 86 -22.47 20.03 7.01
N PRO A 87 -23.44 19.68 7.88
CA PRO A 87 -24.10 18.37 7.86
C PRO A 87 -24.71 17.97 6.50
N GLU A 88 -25.37 18.90 5.81
CA GLU A 88 -25.95 18.62 4.49
C GLU A 88 -24.89 18.46 3.39
N VAL A 89 -23.75 19.16 3.49
CA VAL A 89 -22.62 18.97 2.56
C VAL A 89 -21.97 17.61 2.81
N LEU A 90 -21.76 17.24 4.08
CA LEU A 90 -21.26 15.92 4.45
C LEU A 90 -22.17 14.79 3.96
N LYS A 91 -23.49 14.96 4.03
CA LYS A 91 -24.47 14.00 3.51
C LYS A 91 -24.30 13.76 2.01
N GLU A 92 -24.12 14.84 1.24
CA GLU A 92 -23.82 14.76 -0.20
C GLU A 92 -22.48 14.08 -0.48
N LEU A 93 -21.41 14.47 0.24
CA LEU A 93 -20.09 13.88 0.09
C LEU A 93 -20.00 12.42 0.56
N THR A 94 -20.98 11.96 1.35
CA THR A 94 -21.10 10.55 1.77
C THR A 94 -21.77 9.69 0.70
N LYS A 95 -22.54 10.26 -0.24
CA LYS A 95 -23.26 9.49 -1.29
C LYS A 95 -22.36 8.51 -2.06
N PRO A 96 -21.16 8.88 -2.55
CA PRO A 96 -20.29 7.95 -3.27
C PRO A 96 -19.88 6.75 -2.43
N LEU A 97 -19.67 6.97 -1.13
CA LEU A 97 -19.21 5.97 -0.17
C LEU A 97 -20.29 4.92 0.13
N LEU A 98 -21.55 5.32 -0.02
CA LEU A 98 -22.73 4.47 0.15
C LEU A 98 -23.28 3.94 -1.18
N ASN A 99 -22.54 4.13 -2.28
CA ASN A 99 -22.97 3.78 -3.63
C ASN A 99 -24.31 4.44 -4.04
N GLN A 100 -24.54 5.67 -3.57
CA GLN A 100 -25.72 6.50 -3.88
C GLN A 100 -25.48 7.49 -5.03
N GLY A 101 -24.35 7.36 -5.72
CA GLY A 101 -23.99 8.19 -6.88
C GLY A 101 -23.21 9.46 -6.53
N LYS A 102 -23.11 10.34 -7.52
CA LYS A 102 -22.37 11.61 -7.46
C LYS A 102 -23.09 12.60 -6.52
N PRO A 103 -22.36 13.40 -5.72
CA PRO A 103 -22.92 14.53 -4.99
C PRO A 103 -23.69 15.48 -5.92
N ASP A 104 -24.78 16.06 -5.43
CA ASP A 104 -25.61 17.00 -6.18
C ASP A 104 -24.94 18.38 -6.25
N CYS A 105 -24.41 18.73 -7.42
CA CYS A 105 -23.69 19.99 -7.61
C CYS A 105 -24.59 21.21 -7.40
N ASP A 106 -25.83 21.19 -7.88
CA ASP A 106 -26.74 22.35 -7.82
C ASP A 106 -27.12 22.64 -6.35
N PHE A 107 -27.38 21.57 -5.59
CA PHE A 107 -27.63 21.68 -4.16
C PHE A 107 -26.42 22.20 -3.39
N LEU A 108 -25.21 21.70 -3.71
CA LEU A 108 -23.96 22.17 -3.11
C LEU A 108 -23.69 23.65 -3.43
N VAL A 109 -23.90 24.08 -4.68
CA VAL A 109 -23.79 25.50 -5.07
C VAL A 109 -24.75 26.35 -4.24
N MET A 110 -26.03 25.97 -4.17
CA MET A 110 -27.03 26.69 -3.38
C MET A 110 -26.64 26.83 -1.90
N LEU A 111 -26.14 25.75 -1.28
CA LEU A 111 -25.66 25.79 0.10
C LEU A 111 -24.42 26.69 0.25
N PHE A 112 -23.49 26.66 -0.71
CA PHE A 112 -22.28 27.45 -0.68
C PHE A 112 -22.59 28.94 -0.76
N GLU A 113 -23.49 29.35 -1.67
CA GLU A 113 -23.94 30.74 -1.80
C GLU A 113 -24.63 31.23 -0.53
N LYS A 114 -25.57 30.44 0.00
CA LYS A 114 -26.27 30.75 1.25
C LYS A 114 -25.29 30.95 2.39
N GLN A 115 -24.34 30.02 2.55
CA GLN A 115 -23.35 30.11 3.63
C GLN A 115 -22.38 31.28 3.42
N ALA A 116 -22.03 31.61 2.17
CA ALA A 116 -21.20 32.77 1.86
C ALA A 116 -21.92 34.08 2.23
N GLU A 117 -23.21 34.18 1.95
CA GLU A 117 -24.05 35.32 2.33
C GLU A 117 -24.16 35.45 3.86
N ASP A 118 -24.51 34.37 4.55
CA ASP A 118 -24.64 34.32 6.01
C ASP A 118 -23.34 34.72 6.74
N ASN A 119 -22.18 34.42 6.14
CA ASN A 119 -20.86 34.73 6.69
C ASN A 119 -20.25 36.03 6.14
N ASN A 120 -20.97 36.75 5.27
CA ASN A 120 -20.53 37.97 4.59
C ASN A 120 -19.20 37.78 3.83
N ILE A 121 -19.09 36.65 3.13
CA ILE A 121 -17.99 36.28 2.24
C ILE A 121 -18.28 36.82 0.85
N LYS A 122 -17.45 37.76 0.38
CA LYS A 122 -17.60 38.37 -0.94
C LYS A 122 -16.93 37.52 -2.00
N LEU A 123 -17.66 36.55 -2.56
CA LEU A 123 -17.20 35.77 -3.70
C LEU A 123 -17.03 36.66 -4.95
N ASN A 124 -16.12 36.25 -5.82
CA ASN A 124 -15.92 36.95 -7.08
C ASN A 124 -17.02 36.60 -8.08
N GLN A 125 -17.86 37.58 -8.45
CA GLN A 125 -18.94 37.41 -9.43
C GLN A 125 -18.46 37.07 -10.85
N GLN A 126 -17.17 37.27 -11.14
CA GLN A 126 -16.55 36.90 -12.42
C GLN A 126 -16.12 35.42 -12.45
N ALA A 127 -16.04 34.77 -11.29
CA ALA A 127 -15.73 33.35 -11.18
C ALA A 127 -17.02 32.52 -11.29
N SER A 128 -16.92 31.34 -11.90
CA SER A 128 -18.02 30.39 -11.97
C SER A 128 -17.98 29.46 -10.74
N LEU A 129 -18.82 29.75 -9.74
CA LEU A 129 -19.02 28.84 -8.61
C LEU A 129 -19.57 27.46 -9.03
N PRO A 130 -20.50 27.36 -10.01
CA PRO A 130 -20.93 26.06 -10.52
C PRO A 130 -19.78 25.22 -11.08
N ASP A 131 -18.90 25.80 -11.91
CA ASP A 131 -17.75 25.07 -12.46
C ASP A 131 -16.72 24.72 -11.38
N TRP A 132 -16.56 25.58 -10.37
CA TRP A 132 -15.71 25.32 -9.21
C TRP A 132 -16.21 24.09 -8.43
N ILE A 133 -17.50 24.05 -8.09
CA ILE A 133 -18.13 22.93 -7.37
C ILE A 133 -18.13 21.67 -8.24
N GLU A 134 -18.45 21.78 -9.52
CA GLU A 134 -18.45 20.64 -10.41
C GLU A 134 -17.05 20.04 -10.57
N THR A 135 -16.01 20.87 -10.70
CA THR A 135 -14.61 20.42 -10.76
C THR A 135 -14.23 19.65 -9.50
N PHE A 136 -14.56 20.20 -8.32
CA PHE A 136 -14.34 19.54 -7.04
C PHE A 136 -15.07 18.19 -6.97
N VAL A 137 -16.38 18.20 -7.23
CA VAL A 137 -17.23 17.01 -7.09
C VAL A 137 -16.83 15.91 -8.07
N ASN A 138 -16.49 16.25 -9.32
CA ASN A 138 -16.05 15.27 -10.32
C ASN A 138 -14.78 14.56 -9.88
N ALA A 139 -13.77 15.31 -9.43
CA ALA A 139 -12.52 14.74 -8.96
C ALA A 139 -12.74 13.91 -7.68
N TYR A 140 -13.47 14.43 -6.69
CA TYR A 140 -13.80 13.70 -5.47
C TYR A 140 -14.51 12.38 -5.77
N PHE A 141 -15.54 12.42 -6.63
CA PHE A 141 -16.32 11.25 -7.02
C PHE A 141 -15.47 10.21 -7.76
N GLN A 142 -14.64 10.64 -8.71
CA GLN A 142 -13.75 9.75 -9.44
C GLN A 142 -12.75 9.04 -8.52
N HIS A 143 -12.13 9.77 -7.60
CA HIS A 143 -11.16 9.21 -6.66
C HIS A 143 -11.81 8.27 -5.65
N THR A 144 -12.95 8.64 -5.07
CA THR A 144 -13.69 7.77 -4.14
C THR A 144 -14.14 6.47 -4.82
N VAL A 145 -14.70 6.54 -6.03
CA VAL A 145 -15.06 5.34 -6.81
C VAL A 145 -13.84 4.47 -7.11
N THR A 146 -12.70 5.08 -7.47
CA THR A 146 -11.45 4.35 -7.72
C THR A 146 -10.96 3.62 -6.46
N TYR A 147 -10.92 4.29 -5.31
CA TYR A 147 -10.46 3.68 -4.08
C TYR A 147 -11.42 2.59 -3.57
N LEU A 148 -12.73 2.77 -3.73
CA LEU A 148 -13.70 1.69 -3.46
C LEU A 148 -13.45 0.46 -4.35
N LYS A 149 -13.14 0.66 -5.64
CA LYS A 149 -12.75 -0.45 -6.54
C LYS A 149 -11.48 -1.14 -6.06
N PHE A 150 -10.48 -0.41 -5.58
CA PHE A 150 -9.27 -1.02 -5.01
C PHE A 150 -9.57 -1.85 -3.77
N GLN A 151 -10.48 -1.40 -2.91
CA GLN A 151 -10.84 -2.15 -1.70
C GLN A 151 -11.56 -3.46 -2.04
N VAL A 152 -12.48 -3.44 -3.01
CA VAL A 152 -13.12 -4.66 -3.54
C VAL A 152 -12.08 -5.57 -4.19
N ALA A 153 -11.21 -5.02 -5.04
CA ALA A 153 -10.16 -5.80 -5.70
C ALA A 153 -9.16 -6.41 -4.69
N LYS A 154 -8.89 -5.73 -3.56
CA LYS A 154 -8.05 -6.27 -2.49
C LYS A 154 -8.68 -7.48 -1.84
N GLN A 155 -9.99 -7.49 -1.61
CA GLN A 155 -10.68 -8.65 -1.05
C GLN A 155 -10.55 -9.85 -2.00
N ASP A 156 -10.82 -9.66 -3.29
CA ASP A 156 -10.70 -10.69 -4.31
C ASP A 156 -9.25 -11.20 -4.43
N TYR A 157 -8.28 -10.29 -4.45
CA TYR A 157 -6.84 -10.61 -4.50
C TYR A 157 -6.39 -11.41 -3.27
N CYS A 158 -6.74 -10.96 -2.06
CA CYS A 158 -6.37 -11.63 -0.82
C CYS A 158 -7.01 -13.02 -0.72
N GLN A 159 -8.29 -13.16 -1.10
CA GLN A 159 -8.96 -14.46 -1.10
C GLN A 159 -8.21 -15.47 -1.97
N GLN A 160 -7.73 -15.05 -3.13
CA GLN A 160 -7.00 -15.92 -4.05
C GLN A 160 -5.57 -16.19 -3.61
N LEU A 161 -4.87 -15.18 -3.09
CA LEU A 161 -3.55 -15.36 -2.50
C LEU A 161 -3.62 -16.39 -1.37
N ALA A 162 -4.63 -16.30 -0.51
CA ALA A 162 -4.88 -17.29 0.52
C ALA A 162 -5.15 -18.67 -0.11
N HIS A 163 -6.06 -18.78 -1.07
CA HIS A 163 -6.36 -20.05 -1.73
C HIS A 163 -5.12 -20.72 -2.36
N TRP A 164 -4.25 -19.94 -3.00
CA TRP A 164 -3.05 -20.44 -3.68
C TRP A 164 -1.96 -20.92 -2.72
N PHE A 165 -1.79 -20.27 -1.58
CA PHE A 165 -0.67 -20.51 -0.66
C PHE A 165 -1.06 -21.22 0.66
N ASP A 166 -2.36 -21.35 0.97
CA ASP A 166 -2.84 -21.98 2.20
C ASP A 166 -2.92 -23.51 2.08
N ASP A 167 -2.98 -24.06 0.86
CA ASP A 167 -2.96 -25.51 0.64
C ASP A 167 -1.51 -26.02 0.59
N VAL A 168 -1.07 -26.65 1.68
CA VAL A 168 0.25 -27.29 1.75
C VAL A 168 0.15 -28.71 1.22
N LYS A 169 0.73 -28.95 0.05
CA LYS A 169 0.89 -30.31 -0.48
C LYS A 169 2.12 -30.97 0.14
N PHE A 170 1.92 -32.04 0.90
CA PHE A 170 3.02 -32.86 1.40
C PHE A 170 3.56 -33.76 0.27
N ALA A 171 4.79 -33.51 -0.15
CA ALA A 171 5.50 -34.42 -1.05
C ALA A 171 6.21 -35.52 -0.23
N GLY A 172 5.69 -36.76 -0.29
CA GLY A 172 6.19 -37.95 0.41
C GLY A 172 5.38 -38.23 1.68
N ILE A 173 4.66 -39.36 1.84
CA ILE A 173 5.06 -40.76 1.68
C ILE A 173 3.94 -41.48 0.91
N ALA A 174 4.09 -41.68 -0.41
CA ALA A 174 3.25 -42.61 -1.14
C ALA A 174 3.91 -44.00 -1.07
N VAL A 175 3.29 -44.92 -0.34
CA VAL A 175 3.54 -46.36 -0.54
C VAL A 175 2.94 -46.71 -1.89
N ALA A 176 3.66 -47.46 -2.73
CA ALA A 176 3.22 -47.82 -4.08
C ALA A 176 1.77 -48.34 -4.06
N GLY A 177 0.85 -47.58 -4.67
CA GLY A 177 -0.59 -47.90 -4.75
C GLY A 177 -1.54 -46.93 -4.02
N GLN A 178 -1.05 -45.93 -3.30
CA GLN A 178 -1.89 -44.88 -2.70
C GLN A 178 -1.44 -43.48 -3.12
N GLU A 179 -2.17 -42.86 -4.05
CA GLU A 179 -2.19 -41.40 -4.16
C GLU A 179 -3.02 -40.87 -3.01
N VAL A 180 -2.35 -40.34 -1.98
CA VAL A 180 -2.99 -39.54 -0.94
C VAL A 180 -2.35 -38.17 -1.00
N GLU A 181 -2.84 -37.31 -1.90
CA GLU A 181 -2.66 -35.87 -1.73
C GLU A 181 -3.49 -35.44 -0.52
N LYS A 182 -2.95 -35.61 0.70
CA LYS A 182 -3.46 -34.90 1.87
C LYS A 182 -2.93 -33.47 1.77
N SER A 183 -3.81 -32.52 1.49
CA SER A 183 -3.54 -31.10 1.74
C SER A 183 -4.05 -30.77 3.15
N GLU A 184 -3.21 -30.10 3.94
CA GLU A 184 -3.59 -29.51 5.22
C GLU A 184 -3.46 -27.99 5.12
N LYS A 185 -4.17 -27.25 5.97
CA LYS A 185 -4.14 -25.78 5.97
C LYS A 185 -2.85 -25.29 6.60
N LEU A 186 -2.14 -24.40 5.90
CA LEU A 186 -0.84 -23.86 6.34
C LEU A 186 -0.93 -23.29 7.77
N ALA A 187 -2.02 -22.58 8.07
CA ALA A 187 -2.26 -21.99 9.38
C ALA A 187 -2.34 -23.01 10.53
N GLU A 188 -2.74 -24.25 10.25
CA GLU A 188 -2.98 -25.30 11.26
C GLU A 188 -1.72 -26.11 11.55
N ILE A 189 -0.81 -26.20 10.59
CA ILE A 189 0.39 -27.05 10.68
C ILE A 189 1.69 -26.26 10.85
N PHE A 190 1.68 -24.93 10.65
CA PHE A 190 2.89 -24.12 10.69
C PHE A 190 3.38 -23.89 12.11
N VAL A 191 4.64 -24.25 12.36
CA VAL A 191 5.35 -23.94 13.61
C VAL A 191 6.26 -22.75 13.36
N MET A 192 6.05 -21.67 14.11
CA MET A 192 6.82 -20.43 13.96
C MET A 192 8.30 -20.67 14.27
N PRO A 193 9.23 -20.41 13.33
CA PRO A 193 10.65 -20.60 13.57
C PRO A 193 11.24 -19.45 14.40
N ASP A 194 12.33 -19.77 15.08
CA ASP A 194 13.22 -18.76 15.66
C ASP A 194 14.08 -18.10 14.56
N VAL A 195 14.30 -16.80 14.69
CA VAL A 195 15.27 -16.03 13.88
C VAL A 195 16.30 -15.36 14.80
N VAL A 196 17.50 -15.16 14.27
CA VAL A 196 18.58 -14.42 14.93
C VAL A 196 18.84 -13.17 14.10
N GLU A 197 18.70 -12.00 14.73
CA GLU A 197 18.95 -10.74 14.07
C GLU A 197 20.44 -10.39 14.09
N GLU A 198 21.01 -10.24 12.90
CA GLU A 198 22.31 -9.65 12.68
C GLU A 198 22.12 -8.24 12.13
N VAL A 199 22.44 -7.23 12.93
CA VAL A 199 22.42 -5.84 12.48
C VAL A 199 23.72 -5.57 11.73
N ALA A 200 23.67 -5.66 10.40
CA ALA A 200 24.76 -5.22 9.56
C ALA A 200 24.90 -3.69 9.70
N THR A 201 25.87 -3.22 10.49
CA THR A 201 26.23 -1.79 10.48
C THR A 201 26.81 -1.45 9.11
N ALA A 202 26.59 -0.23 8.59
CA ALA A 202 27.19 0.19 7.30
C ALA A 202 28.71 -0.07 7.25
N ARG A 203 29.37 0.01 8.40
CA ARG A 203 30.78 -0.30 8.59
C ARG A 203 31.12 -1.79 8.52
N ALA A 204 30.21 -2.68 8.94
CA ALA A 204 30.35 -4.13 8.80
C ALA A 204 30.19 -4.58 7.35
N VAL A 205 29.22 -4.01 6.62
CA VAL A 205 29.03 -4.26 5.17
C VAL A 205 30.23 -3.79 4.36
N GLU A 206 30.81 -2.64 4.71
CA GLU A 206 32.01 -2.12 4.04
C GLU A 206 33.26 -2.94 4.36
N LEU A 207 33.40 -3.43 5.61
CA LEU A 207 34.46 -4.37 6.00
C LEU A 207 34.28 -5.75 5.34
N GLU A 208 33.06 -6.24 5.16
CA GLU A 208 32.76 -7.46 4.40
C GLU A 208 33.15 -7.29 2.93
N ARG A 209 32.76 -6.18 2.29
CA ARG A 209 33.16 -5.89 0.91
C ARG A 209 34.68 -5.81 0.73
N LEU A 210 35.38 -5.20 1.69
CA LEU A 210 36.85 -5.12 1.68
C LEU A 210 37.52 -6.47 1.98
N ALA A 211 36.92 -7.32 2.81
CA ALA A 211 37.40 -8.67 3.11
C ALA A 211 37.16 -9.65 1.95
N GLU A 212 36.06 -9.48 1.22
CA GLU A 212 35.76 -10.16 -0.04
C GLU A 212 36.77 -9.80 -1.13
N GLU A 213 37.18 -8.53 -1.20
CA GLU A 213 38.24 -8.06 -2.12
C GLU A 213 39.65 -8.57 -1.74
N SER A 214 39.90 -8.89 -0.47
CA SER A 214 41.21 -9.35 0.03
C SER A 214 41.36 -10.87 0.16
N GLY A 215 40.30 -11.66 -0.04
CA GLY A 215 40.34 -13.12 0.02
C GLY A 215 40.56 -13.71 1.42
N GLU A 216 40.34 -12.94 2.49
CA GLU A 216 40.48 -13.41 3.87
C GLU A 216 39.17 -14.06 4.36
N GLN A 217 39.24 -15.32 4.81
CA GLN A 217 38.07 -16.13 5.19
C GLN A 217 37.43 -15.71 6.53
N PRO A 218 36.11 -15.40 6.59
CA PRO A 218 35.37 -15.20 7.84
C PRO A 218 34.55 -16.45 8.27
N GLU A 219 34.82 -17.62 7.68
CA GLU A 219 33.91 -18.77 7.66
C GLU A 219 33.65 -19.50 9.00
N ARG A 220 34.38 -19.19 10.08
CA ARG A 220 34.18 -19.86 11.39
C ARG A 220 33.97 -18.93 12.57
N ALA A 221 34.02 -17.62 12.37
CA ALA A 221 33.78 -16.65 13.43
C ALA A 221 32.33 -16.17 13.50
N LEU A 222 31.60 -16.18 12.37
CA LEU A 222 30.23 -15.65 12.30
C LEU A 222 29.21 -16.57 12.96
N LEU A 223 29.18 -17.87 12.66
CA LEU A 223 28.24 -18.82 13.30
C LEU A 223 28.54 -19.09 14.79
N GLY A 224 29.72 -18.72 15.29
CA GLY A 224 30.15 -18.99 16.68
C GLY A 224 30.01 -17.80 17.63
N LYS A 225 29.72 -16.59 17.14
CA LYS A 225 29.61 -15.37 17.94
C LYS A 225 28.51 -14.42 17.46
N THR A 226 27.34 -14.94 17.12
CA THR A 226 26.16 -14.07 16.97
C THR A 226 25.64 -13.70 18.36
N THR A 227 26.04 -12.53 18.86
CA THR A 227 25.38 -11.86 20.00
C THR A 227 24.06 -11.20 19.58
N GLY A 228 23.46 -11.69 18.49
CA GLY A 228 22.25 -11.16 17.90
C GLY A 228 21.03 -11.46 18.77
N ARG A 229 20.02 -10.60 18.71
CA ARG A 229 18.77 -10.82 19.42
C ARG A 229 18.04 -12.00 18.78
N LYS A 230 17.76 -13.05 19.57
CA LYS A 230 16.92 -14.19 19.14
C LYS A 230 15.46 -13.88 19.41
N PHE A 231 14.58 -14.09 18.42
CA PHE A 231 13.15 -13.90 18.56
C PHE A 231 12.36 -14.74 17.55
N LEU A 232 11.04 -14.83 17.72
CA LEU A 232 10.16 -15.55 16.78
C LEU A 232 9.96 -14.76 15.50
N ALA A 233 9.89 -15.44 14.35
CA ALA A 233 9.84 -14.77 13.06
C ALA A 233 8.64 -13.81 12.87
N ASP A 234 7.50 -14.03 13.53
CA ASP A 234 6.37 -13.08 13.54
C ASP A 234 6.76 -11.69 14.09
N GLN A 235 7.69 -11.64 15.03
CA GLN A 235 8.21 -10.40 15.60
C GLN A 235 9.03 -9.58 14.59
N LEU A 236 9.41 -10.15 13.44
CA LEU A 236 10.02 -9.38 12.34
C LEU A 236 9.11 -8.25 11.85
N LEU A 237 7.79 -8.48 11.85
CA LEU A 237 6.83 -7.53 11.32
C LEU A 237 6.41 -6.47 12.35
N SER A 238 6.51 -6.76 13.64
CA SER A 238 6.07 -5.88 14.72
C SER A 238 7.21 -5.17 15.46
N GLN A 239 8.36 -5.83 15.65
CA GLN A 239 9.44 -5.34 16.50
C GLN A 239 10.69 -4.88 15.75
N ASN A 240 10.86 -5.28 14.48
CA ASN A 240 12.01 -4.85 13.70
C ASN A 240 11.82 -3.40 13.23
N GLN A 241 12.82 -2.54 13.52
CA GLN A 241 12.87 -1.14 13.09
C GLN A 241 13.22 -1.01 11.59
N SER A 242 13.91 -2.00 11.04
CA SER A 242 14.25 -2.06 9.63
C SER A 242 13.02 -2.44 8.81
N ARG A 243 12.69 -1.61 7.83
CA ARG A 243 11.61 -1.90 6.87
C ARG A 243 12.01 -2.95 5.83
N ARG A 244 13.31 -3.19 5.64
CA ARG A 244 13.83 -4.13 4.64
C ARG A 244 14.69 -5.16 5.37
N VAL A 245 14.35 -6.43 5.23
CA VAL A 245 15.01 -7.54 5.92
C VAL A 245 15.38 -8.61 4.89
N VAL A 246 16.58 -9.18 5.04
CA VAL A 246 16.97 -10.39 4.33
C VAL A 246 16.99 -11.55 5.32
N ILE A 247 16.25 -12.62 5.01
CA ILE A 247 16.26 -13.86 5.80
C ILE A 247 17.19 -14.85 5.12
N LEU A 248 18.27 -15.20 5.83
CA LEU A 248 19.23 -16.23 5.43
C LEU A 248 18.91 -17.55 6.14
N GLY A 249 19.11 -18.66 5.44
CA GLY A 249 18.97 -19.98 6.04
C GLY A 249 19.31 -21.11 5.07
N ALA A 250 19.72 -22.26 5.61
CA ALA A 250 20.04 -23.44 4.81
C ALA A 250 18.86 -23.93 3.96
N PRO A 251 19.08 -24.72 2.90
CA PRO A 251 18.00 -25.42 2.19
C PRO A 251 17.12 -26.22 3.16
N GLY A 252 15.80 -26.18 2.96
CA GLY A 252 14.85 -26.89 3.85
C GLY A 252 14.55 -26.20 5.19
N SER A 253 15.15 -25.04 5.49
CA SER A 253 14.87 -24.26 6.72
C SER A 253 13.47 -23.65 6.82
N GLY A 254 12.63 -23.80 5.79
CA GLY A 254 11.24 -23.30 5.81
C GLY A 254 11.06 -21.82 5.42
N LYS A 255 12.07 -21.15 4.84
CA LYS A 255 11.98 -19.74 4.41
C LYS A 255 10.78 -19.45 3.49
N THR A 256 10.62 -20.23 2.42
CA THR A 256 9.46 -20.12 1.51
C THR A 256 8.15 -20.30 2.26
N THR A 257 8.08 -21.29 3.14
CA THR A 257 6.89 -21.57 3.98
C THR A 257 6.58 -20.39 4.91
N LEU A 258 7.60 -19.77 5.51
CA LEU A 258 7.45 -18.57 6.33
C LEU A 258 6.92 -17.38 5.51
N MET A 259 7.40 -17.18 4.28
CA MET A 259 6.89 -16.14 3.38
C MET A 259 5.42 -16.39 3.04
N SER A 260 5.05 -17.62 2.67
CA SER A 260 3.66 -18.00 2.43
C SER A 260 2.79 -17.79 3.68
N TYR A 261 3.29 -18.13 4.87
CA TYR A 261 2.56 -17.96 6.12
C TYR A 261 2.23 -16.48 6.39
N PHE A 262 3.20 -15.57 6.25
CA PHE A 262 2.95 -14.13 6.38
C PHE A 262 1.92 -13.61 5.37
N ALA A 263 2.03 -14.04 4.11
CA ALA A 263 1.11 -13.64 3.07
C ALA A 263 -0.33 -14.11 3.37
N VAL A 264 -0.49 -15.39 3.73
CA VAL A 264 -1.80 -16.00 4.04
C VAL A 264 -2.42 -15.38 5.29
N MET A 265 -1.66 -15.15 6.36
CA MET A 265 -2.19 -14.52 7.59
C MET A 265 -2.68 -13.09 7.33
N LEU A 266 -1.95 -12.29 6.54
CA LEU A 266 -2.44 -10.96 6.15
C LEU A 266 -3.66 -11.05 5.22
N ALA A 267 -3.64 -11.95 4.24
CA ALA A 267 -4.73 -12.13 3.29
C ALA A 267 -6.03 -12.61 3.95
N GLN A 268 -5.94 -13.35 5.05
CA GLN A 268 -7.08 -13.79 5.86
C GLN A 268 -7.47 -12.79 6.97
N SER A 269 -6.93 -11.57 6.97
CA SER A 269 -7.15 -10.54 7.99
C SER A 269 -6.79 -10.99 9.42
N LYS A 270 -5.77 -11.86 9.55
CA LYS A 270 -5.24 -12.39 10.82
C LYS A 270 -3.96 -11.68 11.26
N ALA A 271 -3.86 -10.36 11.05
CA ALA A 271 -2.67 -9.57 11.35
C ALA A 271 -2.18 -9.70 12.81
N LYS A 272 -3.10 -9.87 13.78
CA LYS A 272 -2.75 -10.10 15.20
C LYS A 272 -1.90 -11.34 15.43
N VAL A 273 -2.04 -12.38 14.61
CA VAL A 273 -1.23 -13.60 14.69
C VAL A 273 0.24 -13.29 14.36
N LEU A 274 0.49 -12.23 13.58
CA LEU A 274 1.81 -11.73 13.23
C LEU A 274 2.31 -10.66 14.21
N GLY A 275 1.64 -10.47 15.34
CA GLY A 275 1.96 -9.42 16.32
C GLY A 275 1.69 -7.99 15.82
N LEU A 276 0.94 -7.84 14.73
CA LEU A 276 0.53 -6.54 14.19
C LEU A 276 -0.80 -6.08 14.81
N ASP A 277 -1.12 -4.80 14.67
CA ASP A 277 -2.40 -4.25 15.11
C ASP A 277 -3.57 -4.91 14.34
N GLY A 278 -4.70 -5.07 15.03
CA GLY A 278 -5.85 -5.79 14.47
C GLY A 278 -6.53 -5.11 13.28
N ASP A 279 -6.30 -3.81 13.13
CA ASP A 279 -6.76 -2.96 12.03
C ASP A 279 -5.67 -2.75 10.97
N THR A 280 -4.57 -3.51 11.01
CA THR A 280 -3.52 -3.44 10.00
C THR A 280 -4.08 -3.78 8.61
N ASP A 281 -4.02 -2.80 7.72
CA ASP A 281 -4.59 -2.86 6.38
C ASP A 281 -3.50 -3.05 5.30
N TRP A 282 -2.56 -3.98 5.51
CA TRP A 282 -1.49 -4.23 4.53
C TRP A 282 -1.93 -5.14 3.39
N LEU A 283 -1.41 -4.87 2.19
CA LEU A 283 -1.50 -5.77 1.04
C LEU A 283 -0.25 -6.67 1.00
N PRO A 284 -0.37 -8.00 1.16
CA PRO A 284 0.76 -8.91 0.95
C PRO A 284 1.05 -9.07 -0.54
N ILE A 285 2.29 -8.89 -0.96
CA ILE A 285 2.75 -9.11 -2.34
C ILE A 285 3.85 -10.16 -2.31
N LEU A 286 3.52 -11.41 -2.67
CA LEU A 286 4.47 -12.54 -2.66
C LEU A 286 4.92 -12.90 -4.08
N ILE A 287 6.22 -12.79 -4.33
CA ILE A 287 6.84 -13.04 -5.63
C ILE A 287 8.01 -14.01 -5.46
N ARG A 288 8.02 -15.10 -6.24
CA ARG A 288 9.21 -15.94 -6.40
C ARG A 288 10.17 -15.27 -7.38
N ILE A 289 11.37 -14.95 -6.92
CA ILE A 289 12.35 -14.18 -7.68
C ILE A 289 12.75 -14.90 -8.97
N ARG A 290 12.91 -16.23 -8.93
CA ARG A 290 13.20 -17.05 -10.11
C ARG A 290 12.11 -16.96 -11.19
N ASP A 291 10.84 -16.90 -10.80
CA ASP A 291 9.75 -16.82 -11.78
C ASP A 291 9.64 -15.43 -12.39
N TRP A 292 9.90 -14.39 -11.60
CA TRP A 292 10.03 -13.02 -12.12
C TRP A 292 11.23 -12.87 -13.06
N GLN A 293 12.38 -13.47 -12.74
CA GLN A 293 13.54 -13.47 -13.62
C GLN A 293 13.21 -14.11 -14.98
N ARG A 294 12.55 -15.28 -14.99
CA ARG A 294 12.10 -15.93 -16.24
C ARG A 294 11.11 -15.09 -17.05
N TYR A 295 10.32 -14.26 -16.37
CA TYR A 295 9.46 -13.28 -17.04
C TYR A 295 10.28 -12.16 -17.69
N LEU A 296 11.29 -11.63 -16.99
CA LEU A 296 12.19 -10.61 -17.53
C LEU A 296 12.99 -11.07 -18.75
N ASP A 297 13.34 -12.36 -18.85
CA ASP A 297 13.98 -12.92 -20.05
C ASP A 297 13.18 -12.68 -21.35
N LYS A 298 11.86 -12.48 -21.23
CA LYS A 298 10.96 -12.21 -22.36
C LYS A 298 10.45 -10.76 -22.40
N HIS A 299 10.64 -10.01 -21.32
CA HIS A 299 9.97 -8.73 -21.08
C HIS A 299 10.89 -7.75 -20.31
N LEU A 300 11.97 -7.32 -20.96
CA LEU A 300 13.04 -6.54 -20.32
C LEU A 300 12.61 -5.15 -19.80
N ASP A 301 11.57 -4.57 -20.40
CA ASP A 301 10.99 -3.27 -20.07
C ASP A 301 10.00 -3.33 -18.89
N LYS A 302 9.61 -4.54 -18.45
CA LYS A 302 8.58 -4.71 -17.43
C LYS A 302 9.14 -4.62 -16.01
N SER A 303 8.31 -4.07 -15.13
CA SER A 303 8.59 -3.86 -13.71
C SER A 303 8.16 -5.06 -12.85
N LEU A 304 8.46 -5.00 -11.56
CA LEU A 304 7.94 -5.95 -10.58
C LEU A 304 6.41 -5.84 -10.45
N ILE A 305 5.85 -4.63 -10.58
CA ILE A 305 4.39 -4.38 -10.52
C ILE A 305 3.69 -5.04 -11.71
N ASP A 306 4.26 -4.92 -12.92
CA ASP A 306 3.73 -5.59 -14.12
C ASP A 306 3.65 -7.10 -13.91
N TYR A 307 4.70 -7.69 -13.31
CA TYR A 307 4.72 -9.12 -13.01
C TYR A 307 3.72 -9.50 -11.92
N ALA A 308 3.57 -8.69 -10.88
CA ALA A 308 2.56 -8.90 -9.83
C ALA A 308 1.13 -8.84 -10.40
N GLY A 309 0.86 -7.88 -11.29
CA GLY A 309 -0.38 -7.77 -12.05
C GLY A 309 -0.67 -9.01 -12.87
N LEU A 310 0.31 -9.47 -13.65
CA LEU A 310 0.19 -10.71 -14.42
C LEU A 310 -0.11 -11.94 -13.54
N LEU A 311 0.54 -12.05 -12.38
CA LEU A 311 0.33 -13.15 -11.46
C LEU A 311 -1.10 -13.14 -10.90
N ALA A 312 -1.58 -11.96 -10.50
CA ALA A 312 -2.94 -11.78 -10.06
C ALA A 312 -3.93 -12.12 -11.18
N GLU A 313 -3.77 -11.59 -12.39
CA GLU A 313 -4.68 -11.87 -13.51
C GLU A 313 -4.77 -13.36 -13.88
N LYS A 314 -3.65 -14.10 -13.78
CA LYS A 314 -3.63 -15.55 -14.06
C LYS A 314 -4.32 -16.38 -12.98
N THR A 315 -4.42 -15.85 -11.77
CA THR A 315 -5.03 -16.53 -10.61
C THR A 315 -6.46 -16.07 -10.37
N MET A 316 -6.84 -14.89 -10.86
CA MET A 316 -8.19 -14.34 -10.85
C MET A 316 -9.03 -15.00 -11.96
N GLU A 317 -10.22 -15.52 -11.63
CA GLU A 317 -11.21 -16.06 -12.57
C GLU A 317 -11.78 -14.98 -13.53
N GLY A 318 -10.93 -14.36 -14.33
CA GLY A 318 -11.32 -13.47 -15.43
C GLY A 318 -11.60 -12.01 -15.08
N LYS A 319 -11.33 -11.55 -13.85
CA LYS A 319 -11.41 -10.11 -13.51
C LYS A 319 -10.01 -9.48 -13.47
N PRO A 320 -9.69 -8.53 -14.36
CA PRO A 320 -8.44 -7.78 -14.24
C PRO A 320 -8.46 -6.90 -13.00
N LEU A 321 -7.29 -6.73 -12.37
CA LEU A 321 -7.14 -5.74 -11.32
C LEU A 321 -7.35 -4.34 -11.89
N PRO A 322 -7.99 -3.41 -11.14
CA PRO A 322 -8.09 -2.03 -11.56
C PRO A 322 -6.69 -1.41 -11.76
N GLU A 323 -6.55 -0.54 -12.75
CA GLU A 323 -5.30 0.19 -12.99
C GLU A 323 -4.84 0.96 -11.75
N GLY A 324 -3.55 0.90 -11.42
CA GLY A 324 -2.98 1.55 -10.24
C GLY A 324 -3.28 0.84 -8.91
N PHE A 325 -3.85 -0.37 -8.94
CA PHE A 325 -4.15 -1.15 -7.73
C PHE A 325 -2.91 -1.31 -6.84
N PHE A 326 -1.81 -1.86 -7.35
CA PHE A 326 -0.59 -2.04 -6.54
C PHE A 326 0.04 -0.69 -6.15
N ASP A 327 0.09 0.26 -7.08
CA ASP A 327 0.63 1.61 -6.83
C ASP A 327 -0.06 2.30 -5.67
N HIS A 328 -1.37 2.11 -5.51
CA HIS A 328 -2.12 2.66 -4.40
C HIS A 328 -1.60 2.18 -3.04
N TRP A 329 -1.43 0.87 -2.87
CA TRP A 329 -0.95 0.25 -1.62
C TRP A 329 0.53 0.53 -1.38
N LEU A 330 1.36 0.41 -2.42
CA LEU A 330 2.80 0.65 -2.36
C LEU A 330 3.11 2.12 -2.06
N SER A 331 2.43 3.05 -2.72
CA SER A 331 2.65 4.47 -2.47
C SER A 331 2.29 4.84 -1.04
N ASP A 332 1.36 4.13 -0.39
CA ASP A 332 0.96 4.40 1.00
C ASP A 332 1.85 3.78 2.07
N GLY A 333 2.83 2.96 1.69
CA GLY A 333 3.55 2.16 2.69
C GLY A 333 2.67 1.09 3.32
N ARG A 334 1.55 0.72 2.68
CA ARG A 334 0.58 -0.28 3.14
C ARG A 334 0.74 -1.61 2.41
N ALA A 335 1.96 -1.96 2.02
CA ALA A 335 2.26 -3.28 1.46
C ALA A 335 3.32 -4.02 2.28
N LEU A 336 3.17 -5.34 2.34
CA LEU A 336 4.23 -6.27 2.74
C LEU A 336 4.76 -6.98 1.49
N ILE A 337 5.96 -6.60 1.06
CA ILE A 337 6.62 -7.14 -0.12
C ILE A 337 7.46 -8.36 0.29
N LEU A 338 7.18 -9.52 -0.27
CA LEU A 338 7.82 -10.79 0.04
C LEU A 338 8.47 -11.33 -1.24
N LEU A 339 9.81 -11.30 -1.30
CA LEU A 339 10.58 -11.74 -2.45
C LEU A 339 11.34 -13.02 -2.10
N ASP A 340 10.85 -14.14 -2.61
CA ASP A 340 11.35 -15.46 -2.21
C ASP A 340 12.38 -16.02 -3.21
N GLY A 341 13.51 -16.50 -2.69
CA GLY A 341 14.48 -17.32 -3.41
C GLY A 341 15.46 -16.52 -4.29
N LEU A 342 16.16 -15.53 -3.73
CA LEU A 342 17.15 -14.76 -4.50
C LEU A 342 18.30 -15.65 -5.01
N ASP A 343 18.70 -16.65 -4.21
CA ASP A 343 19.72 -17.65 -4.55
C ASP A 343 19.31 -18.56 -5.72
N GLU A 344 18.02 -18.61 -6.07
CA GLU A 344 17.50 -19.49 -7.10
C GLU A 344 17.72 -18.98 -8.54
N VAL A 345 18.25 -17.75 -8.69
CA VAL A 345 18.70 -17.21 -9.97
C VAL A 345 20.13 -17.70 -10.22
N ALA A 346 20.30 -18.62 -11.17
CA ALA A 346 21.57 -19.32 -11.39
C ALA A 346 22.67 -18.45 -12.02
N GLU A 347 22.33 -17.63 -13.03
CA GLU A 347 23.30 -16.81 -13.75
C GLU A 347 23.60 -15.50 -13.00
N ASP A 348 24.87 -15.25 -12.66
CA ASP A 348 25.26 -14.08 -11.86
C ASP A 348 24.87 -12.75 -12.51
N ALA A 349 24.99 -12.63 -13.84
CA ALA A 349 24.58 -11.43 -14.56
C ALA A 349 23.07 -11.15 -14.39
N LYS A 350 22.24 -12.20 -14.45
CA LYS A 350 20.79 -12.10 -14.24
C LYS A 350 20.46 -11.84 -12.77
N ARG A 351 21.18 -12.47 -11.84
CA ARG A 351 21.03 -12.23 -10.41
C ARG A 351 21.33 -10.75 -10.08
N ASN A 352 22.43 -10.21 -10.60
CA ASN A 352 22.80 -8.80 -10.43
C ASN A 352 21.76 -7.84 -11.04
N ASP A 353 21.20 -8.20 -12.20
CA ASP A 353 20.10 -7.43 -12.82
C ASP A 353 18.86 -7.38 -11.93
N VAL A 354 18.44 -8.53 -11.43
CA VAL A 354 17.31 -8.68 -10.51
C VAL A 354 17.54 -7.90 -9.22
N VAL A 355 18.71 -8.03 -8.58
CA VAL A 355 19.06 -7.28 -7.36
C VAL A 355 18.98 -5.77 -7.61
N ARG A 356 19.52 -5.29 -8.73
CA ARG A 356 19.46 -3.87 -9.10
C ARG A 356 18.00 -3.40 -9.24
N ARG A 357 17.15 -4.18 -9.89
CA ARG A 357 15.72 -3.87 -10.06
C ARG A 357 14.96 -3.89 -8.73
N ILE A 358 15.25 -4.86 -7.85
CA ILE A 358 14.69 -4.91 -6.48
C ILE A 358 15.08 -3.66 -5.71
N ASN A 359 16.36 -3.28 -5.71
CA ASN A 359 16.83 -2.09 -5.01
C ASN A 359 16.17 -0.81 -5.53
N ASN A 360 16.03 -0.67 -6.85
CA ASN A 360 15.32 0.47 -7.44
C ASN A 360 13.84 0.50 -7.02
N PHE A 361 13.15 -0.64 -7.09
CA PHE A 361 11.75 -0.76 -6.69
C PHE A 361 11.54 -0.45 -5.20
N LEU A 362 12.35 -1.03 -4.33
CA LEU A 362 12.27 -0.77 -2.89
C LEU A 362 12.69 0.66 -2.54
N GLY A 363 13.60 1.26 -3.32
CA GLY A 363 13.98 2.66 -3.21
C GLY A 363 12.83 3.62 -3.58
N GLN A 364 12.06 3.30 -4.63
CA GLN A 364 10.87 4.05 -5.01
C GLN A 364 9.74 3.96 -3.97
N PHE A 365 9.62 2.80 -3.31
CA PHE A 365 8.54 2.48 -2.37
C PHE A 365 9.05 2.21 -0.94
N ASP A 366 9.86 3.14 -0.42
CA ASP A 366 10.64 3.00 0.82
C ASP A 366 9.86 2.92 2.14
N ARG A 367 8.58 3.28 2.12
CA ARG A 367 7.67 3.21 3.28
C ARG A 367 7.16 1.80 3.56
N ASN A 368 7.24 0.90 2.59
CA ASN A 368 6.71 -0.47 2.70
C ASN A 368 7.68 -1.38 3.45
N ARG A 369 7.13 -2.43 4.06
CA ARG A 369 7.96 -3.53 4.56
C ARG A 369 8.33 -4.47 3.42
N ALA A 370 9.57 -4.92 3.41
CA ALA A 370 10.07 -5.88 2.45
C ALA A 370 10.88 -6.97 3.15
N ILE A 371 10.61 -8.23 2.81
CA ILE A 371 11.39 -9.37 3.23
C ILE A 371 11.87 -10.12 2.00
N ILE A 372 13.17 -10.36 1.94
CA ILE A 372 13.83 -11.10 0.87
C ILE A 372 14.40 -12.38 1.48
N THR A 373 14.23 -13.53 0.84
CA THR A 373 14.88 -14.77 1.29
C THR A 373 16.07 -15.11 0.38
N SER A 374 17.14 -15.61 0.99
CA SER A 374 18.29 -16.15 0.27
C SER A 374 18.92 -17.29 1.06
N ARG A 375 19.75 -18.10 0.40
CA ARG A 375 20.75 -18.91 1.11
C ARG A 375 21.90 -18.02 1.57
N PRO A 376 22.59 -18.39 2.66
CA PRO A 376 23.93 -17.88 2.92
C PRO A 376 24.81 -18.10 1.69
N VAL A 377 25.74 -17.19 1.43
CA VAL A 377 26.74 -17.40 0.37
C VAL A 377 27.64 -18.55 0.84
N ASP A 378 27.44 -19.74 0.27
CA ASP A 378 28.39 -20.84 0.41
C ASP A 378 29.58 -20.52 -0.51
N ASN A 379 30.72 -20.11 0.06
CA ASN A 379 31.98 -20.12 -0.69
C ASN A 379 32.42 -21.58 -0.86
N GLN A 380 31.77 -22.30 -1.78
CA GLN A 380 32.23 -23.63 -2.16
C GLN A 380 33.63 -23.50 -2.78
N ARG A 381 34.58 -24.10 -2.07
CA ARG A 381 35.91 -24.42 -2.55
C ARG A 381 35.76 -25.22 -3.83
N ASP A 382 36.38 -24.73 -4.90
CA ASP A 382 37.06 -25.56 -5.89
C ASP A 382 38.34 -24.83 -6.33
#